data_AF-A0A0L7R5M8-F1
#
_entry.id   AF-A0A0L7R5M8-F1
#
_cell.length_a   1.000
_cell.length_b   1.000
_cell.length_c   1.000
_cell.angle_alpha   90.00
_cell.angle_beta   90.00
_cell.angle_gamma   90.00
#
_symmetry.space_group_name_H-M   'P 1'
#
loop_
_entity.id
_entity.type
_entity.pdbx_description
1 polymer ?
#
loop_
_entity_poly.entity_id
_entity_poly.type
_entity_poly.pdbx_seq_one_letter_code
_entity_poly.pdbx_strand_id
1 'polypeptide(L)' 'DNARPHVASTTVQKLHQLGIEVLPHPPYSPDISPTDFHFFLSFDSFLTQNDL' A
#
# COMPACT_ATOMS: atom_id res chain seq x y z
N ASP A 1 -2.34 -1.07 3.68
CA ASP A 1 -1.44 -0.21 4.46
C ASP A 1 -2.21 0.94 5.12
N ASN A 2 -2.26 0.96 6.46
CA ASN A 2 -2.84 2.05 7.27
C ASN A 2 -1.82 2.50 8.34
N ALA A 3 -0.53 2.51 7.98
CA ALA A 3 0.51 2.94 8.91
C ALA A 3 0.31 4.41 9.33
N ARG A 4 0.83 4.77 10.51
CA ARG A 4 0.64 6.09 11.16
C ARG A 4 0.72 7.34 10.26
N PRO A 5 1.60 7.45 9.24
CA PRO A 5 1.59 8.62 8.34
C PRO A 5 0.38 8.68 7.39
N HIS A 6 -0.22 7.55 7.01
CA HIS A 6 -1.41 7.49 6.14
C HIS A 6 -2.70 7.83 6.88
N VAL A 7 -2.74 7.56 8.19
CA VAL A 7 -3.88 7.85 9.08
C VAL A 7 -3.74 9.22 9.78
N ALA A 8 -2.63 9.94 9.53
CA ALA A 8 -2.48 11.30 10.04
C ALA A 8 -3.65 12.17 9.57
N SER A 9 -4.23 12.95 10.48
CA SER A 9 -5.44 13.75 10.23
C SER A 9 -5.32 14.63 8.98
N THR A 10 -4.13 15.15 8.70
CA THR A 10 -3.84 15.96 7.51
C THR A 10 -4.01 15.17 6.21
N THR A 11 -3.54 13.93 6.17
CA THR A 11 -3.64 13.04 5.01
C THR A 11 -5.11 12.68 4.74
N VAL A 12 -5.84 12.29 5.78
CA VAL A 12 -7.27 11.96 5.69
C VAL A 12 -8.09 13.17 5.22
N GLN A 13 -7.82 14.35 5.78
CA GLN A 13 -8.49 15.59 5.36
C GLN A 13 -8.20 15.91 3.89
N LYS A 14 -6.97 15.69 3.42
CA LYS A 14 -6.61 15.94 2.02
C LYS A 14 -7.28 14.94 1.07
N LEU A 15 -7.35 13.67 1.43
CA LEU A 15 -8.06 12.65 0.65
C LEU A 15 -9.55 13.00 0.51
N HIS A 16 -10.18 13.45 1.59
CA HIS A 16 -11.56 13.93 1.55
C HIS A 16 -11.74 15.16 0.65
N GLN A 17 -10.83 16.14 0.72
CA GLN A 17 -10.86 17.31 -0.18
C GLN A 17 -10.71 16.94 -1.66
N LEU A 18 -9.97 15.86 -1.95
CA LEU A 18 -9.77 15.34 -3.30
C LEU A 18 -10.90 14.41 -3.75
N GLY A 19 -11.88 14.11 -2.90
CA GLY A 19 -12.97 13.18 -3.20
C GLY A 19 -12.53 11.72 -3.34
N ILE A 20 -11.39 11.36 -2.73
CA ILE A 20 -10.85 10.00 -2.79
C ILE A 20 -11.45 9.19 -1.64
N GLU A 21 -12.15 8.11 -2.01
CA GLU A 21 -12.68 7.15 -1.04
C GLU A 21 -11.56 6.29 -0.46
N VAL A 22 -11.50 6.21 0.87
CA VAL A 22 -10.53 5.36 1.58
C VAL A 22 -11.23 4.06 1.96
N LEU A 23 -10.81 2.96 1.34
CA LEU A 23 -11.34 1.63 1.65
C LEU A 23 -10.86 1.15 3.03
N PRO A 24 -11.71 0.47 3.81
CA PRO A 24 -11.29 -0.13 5.06
C PRO A 24 -10.20 -1.17 4.79
N HIS A 25 -9.05 -1.01 5.44
CA HIS A 25 -7.95 -1.94 5.31
C HIS A 25 -7.46 -2.40 6.69
N PRO A 26 -7.41 -3.72 6.95
CA PRO A 26 -6.94 -4.24 8.22
C PRO A 26 -5.45 -3.92 8.46
N PRO A 27 -5.03 -3.76 9.73
CA PRO A 27 -3.62 -3.52 10.05
C PRO A 27 -2.74 -4.70 9.58
N TYR A 28 -1.61 -4.38 8.94
CA TYR A 28 -0.56 -5.33 8.56
C TYR A 28 -1.05 -6.53 7.73
N SER A 29 -1.87 -6.30 6.70
CA SER A 29 -2.36 -7.37 5.81
C SER A 29 -1.79 -7.23 4.39
N PRO A 30 -0.51 -7.61 4.18
CA PRO A 30 0.13 -7.56 2.87
C PRO A 30 -0.51 -8.52 1.86
N ASP A 31 -1.11 -9.62 2.33
CA ASP A 31 -1.88 -10.58 1.54
C ASP A 31 -3.15 -9.97 0.91
N ILE A 32 -3.67 -8.90 1.51
CA ILE A 32 -4.89 -8.21 1.05
C ILE A 32 -4.54 -7.04 0.10
N SER A 33 -3.30 -6.58 0.13
CA SER A 33 -2.82 -5.50 -0.73
C SER A 33 -2.40 -6.05 -2.10
N PRO A 34 -3.09 -5.69 -3.19
CA PRO A 34 -2.71 -6.17 -4.53
C PRO A 34 -1.28 -5.77 -4.90
N THR A 35 -0.82 -4.61 -4.42
CA THR A 35 0.54 -4.12 -4.68
C THR A 35 1.58 -4.98 -3.96
N ASP A 36 1.37 -5.30 -2.68
CA ASP A 36 2.32 -6.10 -1.90
C ASP A 36 2.34 -7.56 -2.37
N PHE A 37 1.17 -8.16 -2.59
CA PHE A 37 1.07 -9.57 -3.01
C PHE A 37 1.48 -9.80 -4.47
N HIS A 38 1.08 -8.93 -5.39
CA HIS A 38 1.31 -9.20 -6.82
C HIS A 38 2.55 -8.48 -7.36
N PHE A 39 2.62 -7.17 -7.15
CA PHE A 39 3.64 -6.35 -7.76
C PHE A 39 5.00 -6.54 -7.10
N PHE A 40 5.09 -6.39 -5.78
CA PHE A 40 6.38 -6.49 -5.08
C PHE A 40 6.95 -7.90 -5.08
N LEU A 41 6.13 -8.95 -4.94
CA LEU A 41 6.63 -10.34 -5.09
C LEU A 41 7.22 -10.59 -6.48
N SER A 42 6.57 -10.12 -7.53
CA SER A 42 7.06 -10.26 -8.90
C SER A 42 8.31 -9.42 -9.15
N PHE A 43 8.35 -8.21 -8.56
CA PHE A 43 9.48 -7.30 -8.67
C PHE A 43 10.72 -7.85 -7.95
N ASP A 44 10.57 -8.39 -6.75
CA ASP A 44 11.67 -9.01 -6.00
C ASP A 44 12.21 -10.24 -6.75
N SER A 45 11.33 -11.06 -7.33
CA SER A 45 11.74 -12.17 -8.18
C SER A 45 12.53 -11.70 -9.41
N PHE A 46 12.12 -10.59 -10.02
CA PHE A 46 12.83 -10.01 -11.15
C PHE A 46 14.22 -9.50 -10.73
N LEU A 47 14.31 -8.72 -9.65
CA LEU A 47 15.59 -8.21 -9.16
C LEU A 47 16.56 -9.34 -8.81
N THR A 48 16.07 -10.37 -8.12
CA THR A 48 16.89 -11.53 -7.72
C THR A 48 17.39 -12.34 -8.93
N GLN A 49 16.64 -12.36 -10.04
CA GLN A 49 17.05 -13.08 -11.26
C GLN A 49 18.08 -12.30 -12.10
N ASN A 50 18.20 -10.98 -11.92
CA ASN A 50 19.18 -10.15 -12.64
C ASN A 50 20.52 -9.99 -11.89
N ASP A 51 20.61 -10.48 -10.64
CA ASP A 51 21.85 -10.54 -9.84
C ASP A 51 22.64 -11.86 -10.05
N LEU A 52 22.20 -12.72 -10.99
CA LEU A 52 22.88 -13.94 -11.47
C LEU A 52 23.50 -13.74 -12.85
#